data_AF-D2YY71-F1
#
_entry.id   AF-D2YY71-F1
#
_cell.length_a   1.000
_cell.length_b   1.000
_cell.length_c   1.000
_cell.angle_alpha   90.00
_cell.angle_beta   90.00
_cell.angle_gamma   90.00
#
_symmetry.space_group_name_H-M   'P 1'
#
loop_
_entity.id
_entity.type
_entity.pdbx_description
1 polymer ?
#
loop_
_entity_poly.entity_id
_entity_poly.type
_entity_poly.pdbx_seq_one_letter_code
_entity_poly.pdbx_strand_id
1 'polypeptide(L)' 'MYNRLIEFKNGSTEIEPGLAESWEVSPDGKTYTFHLRKGVKWQGSKLFKPTRDFNADDVVFSFERQRDPNHP' A
#
# COMPACT_ATOMS: atom_id res chain seq x y z
N MET A 1 -9.97 0.48 9.70
CA MET A 1 -10.29 1.23 8.47
C MET A 1 -8.99 1.37 7.71
N TYR A 2 -8.74 0.50 6.74
CA TYR A 2 -7.46 0.41 6.02
C TYR A 2 -7.71 -0.15 4.62
N ASN A 3 -6.73 0.02 3.74
CA ASN A 3 -6.69 -0.61 2.42
C ASN A 3 -5.34 -1.33 2.25
N ARG A 4 -5.32 -2.31 1.36
CA ARG A 4 -4.12 -3.02 0.90
C ARG A 4 -3.64 -2.46 -0.44
N LEU A 5 -2.43 -2.85 -0.85
CA LEU A 5 -1.95 -2.59 -2.21
C LEU A 5 -2.84 -3.28 -3.25
N ILE A 6 -3.24 -4.52 -3.00
CA ILE A 6 -4.19 -5.30 -3.80
C ILE A 6 -5.31 -5.85 -2.92
N GLU A 7 -6.53 -5.85 -3.45
CA GLU A 7 -7.72 -6.33 -2.77
C GLU A 7 -8.20 -7.65 -3.38
N PHE A 8 -9.12 -8.34 -2.70
CA PHE A 8 -9.85 -9.46 -3.29
C PHE A 8 -11.20 -8.93 -3.75
N LYS A 9 -11.65 -9.36 -4.94
CA LYS A 9 -13.02 -9.10 -5.37
C LYS A 9 -13.99 -9.69 -4.35
N ASN A 10 -15.07 -8.98 -4.07
CA ASN A 10 -16.07 -9.42 -3.10
C ASN A 10 -16.59 -10.81 -3.42
N GLY A 11 -16.44 -11.75 -2.46
CA GLY A 11 -16.89 -13.14 -2.62
C GLY A 11 -16.01 -14.01 -3.53
N SER A 12 -14.79 -13.56 -3.87
CA SER A 12 -13.87 -14.29 -4.74
C SER A 12 -12.43 -14.28 -4.19
N THR A 13 -11.59 -15.17 -4.72
CA THR A 13 -10.13 -15.18 -4.50
C THR A 13 -9.38 -14.46 -5.62
N GLU A 14 -10.08 -13.94 -6.63
CA GLU A 14 -9.50 -13.08 -7.65
C GLU A 14 -9.02 -11.77 -7.05
N ILE A 15 -7.80 -11.37 -7.42
CA ILE A 15 -7.20 -10.11 -6.98
C ILE A 15 -7.62 -8.94 -7.87
N GLU A 16 -7.72 -7.75 -7.27
CA GLU A 16 -8.01 -6.49 -7.97
C GLU A 16 -7.18 -5.31 -7.40
N PRO A 17 -7.04 -4.20 -8.16
CA PRO A 17 -6.31 -3.02 -7.71
C PRO A 17 -6.87 -2.42 -6.41
N GLY A 18 -5.99 -2.15 -5.44
CA GLY A 18 -6.29 -1.42 -4.22
C GLY A 18 -5.63 -0.04 -4.22
N LEU A 19 -4.69 0.16 -3.30
CA LEU A 19 -3.80 1.33 -3.25
C LEU A 19 -2.75 1.32 -4.37
N ALA A 20 -2.42 0.16 -4.93
CA ALA A 20 -1.71 0.06 -6.19
C ALA A 20 -2.73 0.01 -7.33
N GLU A 21 -2.57 0.88 -8.33
CA GLU A 21 -3.44 0.90 -9.52
C GLU A 21 -3.07 -0.19 -10.53
N SER A 22 -1.81 -0.60 -10.54
CA SER A 22 -1.29 -1.72 -11.32
C SER A 22 0.00 -2.26 -10.70
N TRP A 23 0.45 -3.42 -11.17
CA TRP A 23 1.73 -3.99 -10.78
C TRP A 23 2.33 -4.82 -11.92
N GLU A 24 3.65 -4.93 -11.90
CA GLU A 24 4.44 -5.74 -12.81
C GLU A 24 5.20 -6.80 -12.01
N VAL A 25 5.39 -7.97 -12.61
CA VAL A 25 6.15 -9.08 -12.04
C VAL A 25 7.27 -9.41 -12.99
N SER A 26 8.50 -9.46 -12.49
CA SER A 26 9.66 -9.83 -13.30
C SER A 26 9.54 -11.26 -13.84
N PRO A 27 10.21 -11.60 -14.96
CA PRO A 27 10.15 -12.94 -15.53
C PRO A 27 10.57 -14.07 -14.57
N ASP A 28 11.44 -13.78 -13.61
CA ASP A 28 11.89 -14.72 -12.58
C ASP A 28 10.96 -14.80 -11.35
N GLY A 29 9.91 -13.98 -11.31
CA GLY A 29 8.91 -13.94 -10.23
C GLY A 29 9.42 -13.37 -8.91
N LYS A 30 10.61 -12.75 -8.88
CA LYS A 30 11.24 -12.28 -7.62
C LYS A 30 11.13 -10.78 -7.40
N THR A 31 10.78 -10.02 -8.43
CA THR A 31 10.61 -8.57 -8.34
C THR A 31 9.18 -8.20 -8.67
N TYR A 32 8.54 -7.49 -7.75
CA TYR A 32 7.21 -6.92 -7.92
C TYR A 32 7.33 -5.41 -7.90
N THR A 33 6.86 -4.75 -8.95
CA THR A 33 6.82 -3.29 -9.04
C THR A 33 5.38 -2.83 -8.96
N PHE A 34 5.04 -2.08 -7.91
CA PHE A 34 3.68 -1.55 -7.71
C PHE A 34 3.62 -0.08 -8.12
N HIS A 35 2.64 0.26 -8.98
CA HIS A 35 2.32 1.63 -9.35
C HIS A 35 1.23 2.15 -8.42
N LEU A 36 1.55 3.16 -7.60
CA LEU A 36 0.66 3.61 -6.53
C LEU A 36 -0.36 4.64 -7.02
N ARG A 37 -1.59 4.52 -6.52
CA ARG A 37 -2.67 5.47 -6.79
C ARG A 37 -2.32 6.85 -6.23
N LYS A 38 -2.44 7.87 -7.07
CA LYS A 38 -2.21 9.28 -6.69
C LYS A 38 -3.45 9.89 -6.02
N GLY A 39 -3.24 10.89 -5.17
CA GLY A 39 -4.31 11.69 -4.59
C GLY A 39 -5.07 11.03 -3.42
N VAL A 40 -4.62 9.85 -2.96
CA VAL A 40 -5.26 9.15 -1.84
C VAL A 40 -4.96 9.89 -0.54
N LYS A 41 -6.02 10.28 0.17
CA LYS A 41 -5.93 11.04 1.42
C LYS A 41 -5.98 10.12 2.62
N TRP A 42 -5.13 10.38 3.61
CA TRP A 42 -5.24 9.79 4.93
C TRP A 42 -6.43 10.36 5.70
N GLN A 43 -6.99 9.57 6.62
CA GLN A 43 -7.98 10.10 7.55
C GLN A 43 -7.38 11.19 8.45
N GLY A 44 -8.14 12.27 8.67
CA GLY A 44 -7.82 13.31 9.66
C GLY A 44 -8.62 13.12 10.95
N SER A 45 -8.05 13.56 12.07
CA SER A 45 -8.72 13.66 13.37
C SER A 45 -8.25 14.90 14.12
N LYS A 46 -8.81 15.16 15.31
CA LYS A 46 -8.33 16.24 16.19
C LYS A 46 -6.86 16.06 16.62
N LEU A 47 -6.37 14.81 16.64
CA LEU A 47 -5.02 14.45 17.09
C LEU A 47 -4.04 14.25 15.93
N PHE A 48 -4.52 14.14 14.70
CA PHE A 48 -3.68 13.90 13.53
C PHE A 48 -4.24 14.60 12.30
N LYS A 49 -3.45 15.48 11.70
CA LYS A 49 -3.79 16.16 10.45
C LYS A 49 -2.75 15.80 9.40
N PRO A 50 -3.10 14.98 8.38
CA PRO A 50 -2.15 14.65 7.33
C PRO A 50 -1.76 15.90 6.53
N THR A 51 -0.47 16.02 6.23
CA THR A 51 0.11 17.15 5.49
C THR A 51 0.46 16.79 4.05
N ARG A 52 0.43 15.50 3.71
CA ARG A 52 0.65 14.98 2.36
C ARG A 52 -0.30 13.83 2.06
N ASP A 53 -0.36 13.47 0.78
CA ASP A 53 -1.10 12.31 0.30
C ASP A 53 -0.29 11.04 0.50
N PHE A 54 -0.97 9.90 0.40
CA PHE A 54 -0.35 8.59 0.37
C PHE A 54 0.71 8.49 -0.73
N ASN A 55 1.87 7.93 -0.39
CA ASN A 55 2.99 7.74 -1.31
C ASN A 55 3.77 6.45 -0.97
N ALA A 56 4.92 6.26 -1.63
CA ALA A 56 5.76 5.08 -1.42
C ALA A 56 6.33 4.96 0.01
N ASP A 57 6.57 6.07 0.71
CA ASP A 57 7.13 6.06 2.06
C ASP A 57 6.19 5.32 3.04
N ASP A 58 4.88 5.47 2.85
CA ASP A 58 3.87 4.81 3.68
C ASP A 58 3.85 3.29 3.47
N VAL A 59 4.11 2.85 2.24
CA VAL A 59 4.22 1.43 1.89
C VAL A 59 5.46 0.85 2.54
N VAL A 60 6.61 1.50 2.33
CA VAL A 60 7.89 1.08 2.93
C VAL A 60 7.76 0.99 4.45
N PHE A 61 7.25 2.02 5.10
CA PHE A 61 7.04 2.03 6.55
C PHE A 61 6.19 0.83 7.03
N SER A 62 5.11 0.51 6.32
CA SER A 62 4.19 -0.57 6.70
C SER A 62 4.82 -1.98 6.62
N PHE A 63 5.71 -2.21 5.64
CA PHE A 63 6.44 -3.47 5.50
C PHE A 63 7.66 -3.53 6.42
N GLU A 64 8.43 -2.44 6.51
CA GLU A 64 9.64 -2.39 7.33
C GLU A 64 9.33 -2.56 8.82
N ARG A 65 8.23 -1.99 9.30
CA ARG A 65 7.74 -2.21 10.67
C ARG A 65 7.58 -3.69 11.04
N GLN A 66 7.23 -4.54 10.07
CA GLN A 66 7.07 -5.98 10.29
C GLN A 66 8.38 -6.75 10.09
N ARG A 67 9.25 -6.26 9.19
CA ARG A 67 10.47 -6.94 8.76
C ARG A 67 11.66 -6.68 9.67
N ASP A 68 11.86 -5.44 10.11
CA ASP A 68 13.02 -5.02 10.89
C ASP A 68 12.66 -4.88 12.38
N PRO A 69 13.24 -5.70 13.28
CA PRO A 69 13.01 -5.63 14.72
C PRO A 69 13.43 -4.30 15.36
N ASN A 70 14.30 -3.52 14.69
CA ASN A 70 14.78 -2.23 15.18
C ASN A 70 14.02 -1.05 14.57
N HIS A 71 13.02 -1.32 13.72
CA HIS A 71 12.17 -0.27 13.18
C HIS A 71 11.43 0.43 14.34
N PRO A 72 11.35 1.78 14.35
CA PRO A 72 10.67 2.53 15.39
C PRO A 72 9.18 2.17 15.53
#